data_AF-A0A534E5C4-F1
#
_entry.id   AF-A0A534E5C4-F1
#
_cell.length_a   1.000
_cell.length_b   1.000
_cell.length_c   1.000
_cell.angle_alpha   90.00
_cell.angle_beta   90.00
_cell.angle_gamma   90.00
#
_symmetry.space_group_name_H-M   'P 1'
#
loop_
_entity.id
_entity.type
_entity.pdbx_description
1 polymer ?
#
loop_
_entity_poly.entity_id
_entity_poly.type
_entity_poly.pdbx_seq_one_letter_code
_entity_poly.pdbx_strand_id
1 'polypeptide(L)' 'LANQNKRIRQEVKEGDMTKAKAARLHREDRSIRKEERAMARTNHGHITKAEQKALNQQENQVSKQIGK' A
#
# COMPACT_ATOMS: atom_id res chain seq x y z
N LEU A 1 -5.71 2.14 1.91
CA LEU A 1 -5.21 0.78 2.27
C LEU A 1 -6.23 -0.39 2.29
N ALA A 2 -7.41 -0.34 2.94
CA ALA A 2 -8.35 -1.49 2.91
C ALA A 2 -8.76 -1.87 1.48
N ASN A 3 -8.85 -0.87 0.61
CA ASN A 3 -9.20 -1.03 -0.81
C ASN A 3 -8.10 -1.76 -1.61
N GLN A 4 -6.81 -1.58 -1.29
CA GLN A 4 -5.71 -2.25 -2.00
C GLN A 4 -5.69 -3.74 -1.72
N ASN A 5 -5.82 -4.14 -0.45
CA ASN A 5 -5.93 -5.55 -0.06
C ASN A 5 -7.11 -6.26 -0.73
N LYS A 6 -8.27 -5.58 -0.85
CA LYS A 6 -9.44 -6.13 -1.54
C LYS A 6 -9.15 -6.38 -3.02
N ARG A 7 -8.51 -5.41 -3.71
CA ARG A 7 -8.15 -5.55 -5.13
C ARG A 7 -7.14 -6.66 -5.36
N ILE A 8 -6.07 -6.74 -4.56
CA ILE A 8 -5.08 -7.83 -4.65
C ILE A 8 -5.77 -9.19 -4.53
N ARG A 9 -6.71 -9.35 -3.59
CA ARG A 9 -7.46 -10.61 -3.44
C ARG A 9 -8.37 -10.91 -4.63
N GLN A 10 -8.98 -9.88 -5.22
CA GLN A 10 -9.86 -10.04 -6.38
C GLN A 10 -9.06 -10.51 -7.61
N GLU A 11 -7.96 -9.84 -7.94
CA GLU A 11 -7.09 -10.19 -9.08
C GLU A 11 -6.49 -11.60 -8.93
N VAL A 12 -6.15 -12.01 -7.70
CA VAL A 12 -5.71 -13.39 -7.43
C VAL A 12 -6.83 -14.40 -7.64
N LYS A 13 -8.07 -14.04 -7.29
CA LYS A 13 -9.24 -14.91 -7.45
C LYS A 13 -9.65 -15.03 -8.92
N GLU A 14 -9.53 -13.96 -9.69
CA GLU A 14 -9.81 -13.90 -11.13
C GLU A 14 -8.72 -14.61 -11.96
N GLY A 15 -7.53 -14.79 -11.39
CA GLY A 15 -6.41 -15.48 -12.03
C GLY A 15 -5.44 -14.51 -12.72
N ASP A 16 -5.76 -13.23 -12.74
CA ASP A 16 -4.96 -12.14 -13.32
C ASP A 16 -3.69 -11.84 -12.49
N MET A 17 -3.59 -12.39 -11.28
CA MET A 17 -2.43 -12.22 -10.41
C MET A 17 -1.97 -13.51 -9.72
N THR A 18 -0.67 -13.79 -9.80
CA THR A 18 -0.08 -14.92 -9.07
C THR A 18 -0.03 -14.65 -7.56
N LYS A 19 -0.13 -15.71 -6.76
CA LYS A 19 0.01 -15.63 -5.29
C LYS A 19 1.34 -15.00 -4.85
N ALA A 20 2.42 -15.23 -5.60
CA ALA A 20 3.73 -14.64 -5.33
C ALA A 20 3.72 -13.12 -5.54
N LYS A 21 3.10 -12.64 -6.63
CA LYS A 21 2.93 -11.20 -6.90
C LYS A 21 2.06 -10.54 -5.83
N ALA A 22 0.96 -11.17 -5.45
CA ALA A 22 0.10 -10.70 -4.36
C ALA A 22 0.84 -10.59 -3.03
N ALA A 23 1.68 -11.59 -2.68
CA ALA A 23 2.51 -11.54 -1.48
C ALA A 23 3.51 -10.38 -1.51
N ARG A 24 4.09 -10.06 -2.67
CA ARG A 24 4.97 -8.90 -2.84
C ARG A 24 4.21 -7.59 -2.59
N LEU A 25 3.05 -7.43 -3.22
CA LEU A 25 2.22 -6.23 -3.08
C LEU A 25 1.77 -6.02 -1.62
N HIS A 26 1.39 -7.09 -0.92
CA HIS A 26 1.09 -7.01 0.52
C HIS A 26 2.29 -6.60 1.38
N ARG A 27 3.52 -6.95 1.00
CA ARG A 27 4.73 -6.49 1.69
C ARG A 27 4.98 -5.01 1.44
N GLU A 28 4.81 -4.54 0.21
CA GLU A 28 4.92 -3.12 -0.16
C GLU A 28 3.90 -2.28 0.65
N ASP A 29 2.63 -2.66 0.65
CA ASP A 29 1.57 -2.02 1.46
C ASP A 29 1.92 -1.98 2.96
N ARG A 30 2.51 -3.06 3.48
CA ARG A 30 2.93 -3.12 4.89
C ARG A 30 4.12 -2.21 5.18
N SER A 31 5.00 -1.98 4.20
CA SER A 31 6.12 -1.05 4.33
C SER A 31 5.62 0.39 4.45
N ILE A 32 4.70 0.79 3.56
CA ILE A 32 4.08 2.13 3.57
C ILE A 32 3.38 2.40 4.92
N ARG A 33 2.68 1.40 5.47
CA ARG A 33 2.08 1.48 6.82
C ARG A 33 3.09 1.66 7.95
N LYS A 34 4.27 1.04 7.83
CA LYS A 34 5.32 1.23 8.84
C LYS A 34 5.88 2.63 8.76
N GLU A 35 6.05 3.16 7.55
CA GLU A 35 6.48 4.54 7.30
C GLU A 35 5.47 5.55 7.84
N GLU A 36 4.18 5.39 7.54
CA GLU A 36 3.08 6.19 8.10
C GLU A 36 3.14 6.24 9.63
N ARG A 37 3.31 5.08 10.28
CA ARG A 37 3.42 5.01 11.75
C ARG A 37 4.69 5.66 12.28
N ALA A 38 5.81 5.57 11.56
CA ALA A 38 7.05 6.21 11.96
C ALA A 38 6.92 7.74 11.90
N MET A 39 6.37 8.27 10.81
CA MET A 39 6.07 9.71 10.65
C MET A 39 5.03 10.19 11.67
N ALA A 40 4.01 9.39 11.94
CA ALA A 40 3.04 9.70 12.98
C ALA A 40 3.71 9.79 14.36
N ARG A 41 4.65 8.89 14.68
CA ARG A 41 5.37 8.92 15.96
C ARG A 41 6.25 10.16 16.12
N THR A 42 6.83 10.68 15.04
CA THR A 42 7.63 11.92 15.11
C THR A 42 6.76 13.17 15.26
N ASN A 43 5.50 13.10 14.84
CA ASN A 43 4.55 14.21 14.82
C ASN A 43 3.39 14.02 15.81
N HIS A 44 3.67 13.46 16.99
CA HIS A 44 2.72 13.30 18.11
C HIS A 44 1.42 12.55 17.77
N GLY A 45 1.48 11.60 16.84
CA GLY A 45 0.36 10.76 16.43
C GLY A 45 -0.34 11.20 15.14
N HIS A 46 0.13 12.27 14.49
CA HIS A 46 -0.45 12.79 13.25
C HIS A 46 0.59 12.81 12.13
N ILE A 47 0.17 12.89 10.88
CA ILE A 47 1.09 13.09 9.75
C ILE A 47 0.84 14.45 9.10
N THR A 48 1.90 15.07 8.60
CA THR A 48 1.80 16.35 7.90
C THR A 48 1.20 16.16 6.50
N LYS A 49 0.75 17.25 5.89
CA LYS A 49 0.24 17.22 4.50
C LYS A 49 1.30 16.76 3.49
N ALA A 50 2.58 17.09 3.74
CA ALA A 50 3.69 16.68 2.87
C ALA A 50 3.93 15.17 2.97
N GLU A 51 3.94 14.62 4.18
CA GLU A 51 4.08 13.19 4.45
C GLU A 51 2.91 12.41 3.86
N GLN A 52 1.68 12.88 4.06
CA GLN A 52 0.50 12.29 3.44
C GLN A 52 0.61 12.25 1.91
N LYS A 53 1.12 13.32 1.29
CA LYS A 53 1.32 13.37 -0.16
C LYS A 53 2.36 12.34 -0.62
N ALA A 54 3.46 12.19 0.13
CA ALA A 54 4.49 11.18 -0.15
C ALA A 54 3.93 9.75 -0.04
N LEU A 55 3.21 9.43 1.04
CA LEU A 55 2.54 8.14 1.22
C LEU A 55 1.55 7.85 0.10
N ASN A 56 0.74 8.84 -0.29
CA ASN A 56 -0.23 8.70 -1.38
C ASN A 56 0.46 8.39 -2.71
N GLN A 57 1.62 9.00 -2.99
CA GLN A 57 2.40 8.70 -4.19
C GLN A 57 2.91 7.27 -4.19
N GLN A 58 3.42 6.79 -3.05
CA GLN A 58 3.85 5.40 -2.90
C GLN A 58 2.68 4.42 -3.06
N GLU A 59 1.55 4.65 -2.39
CA GLU A 59 0.34 3.83 -2.54
C GLU A 59 -0.15 3.80 -3.99
N ASN A 60 -0.07 4.92 -4.71
CA ASN A 60 -0.45 4.98 -6.12
C ASN A 60 0.49 4.16 -7.02
N GLN A 61 1.78 4.07 -6.69
CA GLN A 61 2.71 3.21 -7.42
C GLN A 61 2.39 1.73 -7.21
N VAL A 62 2.13 1.31 -5.96
CA VAL A 62 1.68 -0.05 -5.65
C VAL A 62 0.36 -0.37 -6.34
N SER A 63 -0.60 0.57 -6.30
CA SER A 63 -1.91 0.45 -6.94
C SER A 63 -1.85 0.18 -8.44
N LYS A 64 -0.87 0.76 -9.14
CA LYS A 64 -0.61 0.54 -10.58
C LYS A 64 -0.03 -0.84 -10.88
N GLN A 65 0.55 -1.54 -9.89
CA GLN A 65 1.06 -2.90 -10.06
C GLN A 65 -0.03 -3.97 -9.91
N ILE A 66 -1.18 -3.62 -9.31
CA ILE A 66 -2.27 -4.56 -9.03
C ILE A 66 -3.01 -4.99 -10.31
N GLY A 67 -3.20 -4.09 -11.29
CA GLY A 67 -3.95 -4.35 -12.54
C GLY A 67 -3.08 -4.33 -13.81
N LYS A 68 -1.81 -4.74 -13.69
CA LYS A 68 -0.92 -5.06 -14.81
C LYS A 68 -0.80 -6.56 -14.93
#